data_AF-A0A3N5GAN5-F1
#
_entry.id   AF-A0A3N5GAN5-F1
#
_cell.length_a   1.000
_cell.length_b   1.000
_cell.length_c   1.000
_cell.angle_alpha   90.00
_cell.angle_beta   90.00
_cell.angle_gamma   90.00
#
_symmetry.space_group_name_H-M   'P 1'
#
loop_
_entity.id
_entity.type
_entity.pdbx_description
1 polymer ?
#
loop_
_entity_poly.entity_id
_entity_poly.type
_entity_poly.pdbx_seq_one_letter_code
_entity_poly.pdbx_strand_id
1 'polypeptide(L)'
;MAKRDLKVGDQLDGIGGCMFYSSIDLYDTARREKLLPIGLAKNARLVRPGTMDTPITWADVEVQQPSTVLTLRQLQEQWMDGRMSEGQLIERLDALALP
;
A
#
# COMPACT_ATOMS: atom_id res chain seq x y z
N MET A 1 -0.16 7.89 -7.79
CA MET A 1 -0.50 8.27 -9.17
C MET A 1 0.58 7.78 -10.11
N ALA A 2 0.22 7.15 -11.23
CA ALA A 2 1.19 6.75 -12.25
C ALA A 2 1.76 7.99 -12.98
N LYS A 3 3.08 8.07 -13.15
CA LYS A 3 3.76 9.16 -13.87
C LYS A 3 3.78 8.99 -15.39
N ARG A 4 3.46 7.78 -15.83
CA ARG A 4 3.50 7.33 -17.22
C ARG A 4 2.61 6.10 -17.36
N ASP A 5 2.42 5.63 -18.58
CA ASP A 5 1.78 4.34 -18.79
C ASP A 5 2.65 3.20 -18.23
N LEU A 6 2.00 2.34 -17.46
CA LEU A 6 2.59 1.18 -16.79
C LEU A 6 2.02 -0.11 -17.39
N LYS A 7 2.88 -1.10 -17.57
CA LYS A 7 2.53 -2.39 -18.14
C LYS A 7 2.53 -3.47 -17.06
N VAL A 8 1.77 -4.53 -17.31
CA VAL A 8 1.83 -5.74 -16.48
C VAL A 8 3.27 -6.25 -16.45
N GLY A 9 3.76 -6.57 -15.25
CA GLY A 9 5.13 -7.01 -15.01
C GLY A 9 6.10 -5.89 -14.62
N ASP A 10 5.77 -4.61 -14.87
CA ASP A 10 6.59 -3.48 -14.42
C ASP A 10 6.74 -3.51 -12.90
N GLN A 11 7.94 -3.16 -12.42
CA GLN A 11 8.22 -3.03 -11.00
C GLN A 11 8.27 -1.56 -10.62
N LEU A 12 7.37 -1.13 -9.73
CA LEU A 12 7.36 0.22 -9.20
C LEU A 12 8.69 0.53 -8.49
N ASP A 13 9.25 1.70 -8.79
CA ASP A 13 10.51 2.18 -8.21
C ASP A 13 10.32 2.77 -6.80
N GLY A 14 11.24 3.61 -6.36
CA GLY A 14 11.12 4.33 -5.09
C GLY A 14 10.43 5.68 -5.24
N ILE A 15 10.00 6.26 -4.10
CA ILE A 15 9.61 7.67 -4.03
C ILE A 15 10.74 8.54 -4.61
N GLY A 16 10.39 9.48 -5.49
CA GLY A 16 11.36 10.31 -6.23
C GLY A 16 11.77 9.72 -7.60
N GLY A 17 11.33 8.51 -7.93
CA GLY A 17 11.58 7.87 -9.22
C GLY A 17 10.71 8.37 -10.38
N CYS A 18 10.65 7.58 -11.45
CA CYS A 18 9.95 7.89 -12.69
C CYS A 18 8.65 7.11 -12.91
N MET A 19 8.28 6.17 -12.01
CA MET A 19 7.05 5.38 -12.20
C MET A 19 5.81 6.00 -11.53
N PHE A 20 5.95 6.62 -10.35
CA PHE A 20 4.81 7.19 -9.61
C PHE A 20 5.17 8.43 -8.77
N TYR A 21 4.12 9.16 -8.35
CA TYR A 21 4.17 10.20 -7.32
C TYR A 21 3.03 10.06 -6.30
N SER A 22 3.18 10.72 -5.15
CA SER A 22 2.14 10.84 -4.12
C SER A 22 1.05 11.83 -4.52
N SER A 23 -0.19 11.47 -4.22
CA SER A 23 -1.29 12.41 -4.02
C SER A 23 -1.80 12.25 -2.59
N ILE A 24 -2.27 13.34 -1.99
CA ILE A 24 -2.93 13.31 -0.68
C ILE A 24 -4.43 13.21 -0.93
N ASP A 25 -5.09 12.37 -0.15
CA ASP A 25 -6.55 12.20 -0.20
C ASP A 25 -7.10 12.01 1.22
N LEU A 26 -8.41 12.14 1.36
CA LEU A 26 -9.14 11.82 2.58
C LEU A 26 -9.08 10.32 2.85
N TYR A 27 -9.05 9.95 4.14
CA TYR A 27 -9.05 8.56 4.57
C TYR A 27 -10.21 7.75 3.96
N ASP A 28 -11.43 8.30 4.03
CA ASP A 28 -12.63 7.62 3.52
C ASP A 28 -12.60 7.39 2.01
N THR A 29 -12.07 8.36 1.26
CA THR A 29 -11.88 8.23 -0.19
C THR A 29 -10.85 7.17 -0.52
N ALA A 30 -9.66 7.25 0.09
CA ALA A 30 -8.58 6.30 -0.16
C ALA A 30 -8.99 4.85 0.16
N ARG A 31 -9.78 4.66 1.23
CA ARG A 31 -10.33 3.37 1.62
C ARG A 31 -11.39 2.87 0.65
N ARG A 32 -12.38 3.71 0.31
CA ARG A 32 -13.47 3.35 -0.63
C ARG A 32 -12.91 2.95 -2.00
N GLU A 33 -11.89 3.66 -2.47
CA GLU A 33 -11.28 3.45 -3.78
C GLU A 33 -10.09 2.48 -3.75
N LYS A 34 -9.77 1.92 -2.58
CA LYS A 34 -8.70 0.93 -2.38
C LYS A 34 -7.35 1.40 -2.92
N LEU A 35 -7.03 2.67 -2.70
CA LEU A 35 -5.78 3.27 -3.15
C LEU A 35 -4.58 2.60 -2.46
N LEU A 36 -3.50 2.36 -3.23
CA LEU A 36 -2.26 1.83 -2.69
C LEU A 36 -1.54 2.92 -1.87
N PRO A 37 -1.28 2.72 -0.57
CA PRO A 37 -0.50 3.65 0.22
C PRO A 37 0.92 3.78 -0.34
N ILE A 38 1.40 5.01 -0.53
CA ILE A 38 2.69 5.24 -1.20
C ILE A 38 3.88 4.55 -0.51
N GLY A 39 3.86 4.44 0.81
CA GLY A 39 4.90 3.76 1.58
C GLY A 39 5.03 2.26 1.28
N LEU A 40 4.02 1.66 0.62
CA LEU A 40 3.97 0.25 0.24
C LEU A 40 4.17 0.02 -1.26
N ALA A 41 4.27 1.09 -2.07
CA ALA A 41 4.37 0.98 -3.51
C ALA A 41 5.75 0.53 -3.99
N LYS A 42 6.82 0.81 -3.22
CA LYS A 42 8.19 0.50 -3.63
C LYS A 42 8.35 -1.01 -3.89
N ASN A 43 8.94 -1.34 -5.03
CA ASN A 43 9.20 -2.70 -5.51
C ASN A 43 7.94 -3.54 -5.82
N ALA A 44 6.73 -2.99 -5.70
CA ALA A 44 5.50 -3.68 -6.03
C ALA A 44 5.45 -3.95 -7.55
N ARG A 45 4.93 -5.11 -7.94
CA ARG A 45 4.84 -5.52 -9.34
C ARG A 45 3.44 -5.26 -9.88
N LEU A 46 3.33 -4.62 -11.04
CA LEU A 46 2.05 -4.44 -11.70
C LEU A 46 1.49 -5.78 -12.19
N VAL A 47 0.25 -6.07 -11.82
CA VAL A 47 -0.55 -7.20 -12.33
C VAL A 47 -1.66 -6.76 -13.28
N ARG A 48 -1.92 -5.44 -13.35
CA ARG A 48 -2.81 -4.80 -14.31
C ARG A 48 -2.10 -3.62 -14.97
N PRO A 49 -2.42 -3.27 -16.22
CA PRO A 49 -1.88 -2.06 -16.83
C PRO A 49 -2.42 -0.81 -16.12
N GLY A 50 -1.64 0.27 -16.12
CA GLY A 50 -2.04 1.57 -15.59
C GLY A 50 -1.77 2.67 -16.60
N THR A 51 -2.66 3.66 -16.71
CA THR A 51 -2.46 4.82 -17.58
C THR A 51 -1.80 5.96 -16.82
N MET A 52 -1.11 6.85 -17.52
CA MET A 52 -0.57 8.07 -16.90
C MET A 52 -1.67 8.85 -16.14
N ASP A 53 -1.30 9.43 -15.01
CA ASP A 53 -2.17 10.25 -14.15
C ASP A 53 -3.41 9.54 -13.60
N THR A 54 -3.39 8.21 -13.48
CA THR A 54 -4.40 7.46 -12.72
C THR A 54 -3.87 6.99 -11.37
N PRO A 55 -4.77 6.81 -10.37
CA PRO A 55 -4.42 6.18 -9.11
C PRO A 55 -3.93 4.75 -9.34
N ILE A 56 -3.02 4.29 -8.48
CA ILE A 56 -2.60 2.89 -8.39
C ILE A 56 -3.31 2.33 -7.17
N THR A 57 -4.03 1.23 -7.34
CA THR A 57 -4.82 0.58 -6.30
C THR A 57 -4.17 -0.72 -5.84
N TRP A 58 -4.66 -1.26 -4.74
CA TRP A 58 -4.28 -2.60 -4.27
C TRP A 58 -4.51 -3.71 -5.31
N ALA A 59 -5.48 -3.53 -6.22
CA ALA A 59 -5.80 -4.54 -7.23
C ALA A 59 -4.87 -4.50 -8.45
N ASP A 60 -4.08 -3.43 -8.58
CA ASP A 60 -3.20 -3.23 -9.73
C ASP A 60 -1.80 -3.81 -9.49
N VAL A 61 -1.46 -4.10 -8.24
CA VAL A 61 -0.12 -4.54 -7.84
C VAL A 61 -0.10 -5.78 -6.95
N GLU A 62 0.99 -6.52 -7.06
CA GLU A 62 1.46 -7.44 -6.02
C GLU A 62 2.56 -6.75 -5.21
N VAL A 63 2.30 -6.52 -3.93
CA VAL A 63 3.29 -5.96 -3.00
C VAL A 63 4.24 -7.06 -2.52
N GLN A 64 5.53 -6.76 -2.50
CA GLN A 64 6.57 -7.71 -2.10
C GLN A 64 6.41 -8.14 -0.64
N GLN A 65 6.65 -9.44 -0.41
CA GLN A 65 6.65 -10.05 0.92
C GLN A 65 7.96 -10.83 1.14
N PRO A 66 8.45 -10.94 2.38
CA PRO A 66 7.89 -10.36 3.61
C PRO A 66 8.05 -8.83 3.68
N SER A 67 7.12 -8.15 4.34
CA SER A 67 7.19 -6.69 4.55
C SER A 67 6.61 -6.31 5.90
N THR A 68 7.48 -5.87 6.81
CA THR A 68 7.07 -5.38 8.13
C THR A 68 6.07 -4.23 8.03
N VAL A 69 6.29 -3.30 7.09
CA VAL A 69 5.39 -2.15 6.89
C VAL A 69 4.02 -2.61 6.40
N LEU A 70 3.95 -3.62 5.52
CA LEU A 70 2.68 -4.18 5.08
C LEU A 70 1.93 -4.82 6.26
N THR A 71 2.63 -5.60 7.08
CA THR A 71 2.05 -6.21 8.29
C THR A 71 1.51 -5.16 9.24
N LEU A 72 2.30 -4.13 9.55
CA LEU A 72 1.86 -3.04 10.42
C LEU A 72 0.67 -2.28 9.84
N ARG A 73 0.65 -2.03 8.53
CA ARG A 73 -0.51 -1.39 7.88
C ARG A 73 -1.76 -2.24 7.99
N GLN A 74 -1.67 -3.56 7.82
CA GLN A 74 -2.82 -4.46 7.96
C GLN A 74 -3.37 -4.49 9.39
N LEU A 75 -2.50 -4.42 10.40
CA LEU A 75 -2.91 -4.29 11.80
C LEU A 75 -3.60 -2.95 12.06
N GLN A 76 -3.04 -1.86 11.54
CA GLN A 76 -3.66 -0.54 11.61
C GLN A 76 -5.06 -0.53 10.99
N GLU A 77 -5.25 -1.09 9.79
CA GLU A 77 -6.57 -1.17 9.15
C GLU A 77 -7.57 -2.00 9.98
N GLN A 78 -7.13 -3.12 10.56
CA GLN A 78 -7.99 -3.94 11.43
C GLN A 78 -8.46 -3.18 12.66
N TRP A 79 -7.57 -2.41 13.28
CA TRP A 79 -7.89 -1.57 14.44
C TRP A 79 -8.82 -0.40 14.06
N MET A 80 -8.50 0.34 13.00
CA MET A 80 -9.30 1.49 12.55
C MET A 80 -10.70 1.08 12.04
N ASP A 81 -10.84 -0.14 11.52
CA ASP A 81 -12.12 -0.71 11.10
C ASP A 81 -12.95 -1.29 12.26
N GLY A 82 -12.44 -1.26 13.49
CA GLY A 82 -13.08 -1.86 14.67
C GLY A 82 -13.10 -3.39 14.67
N ARG A 83 -12.33 -4.04 13.77
CA ARG A 83 -12.18 -5.50 13.71
C ARG A 83 -11.22 -6.03 14.78
N MET A 84 -10.46 -5.14 15.41
CA MET A 84 -9.47 -5.44 16.44
C MET A 84 -9.56 -4.41 17.55
N SER A 85 -9.54 -4.85 18.82
CA SER A 85 -9.42 -3.96 19.98
C SER A 85 -7.98 -3.49 20.17
N GLU A 86 -7.79 -2.41 20.92
CA GLU A 86 -6.44 -1.91 21.26
C GLU A 86 -5.60 -2.97 21.99
N GLY A 87 -6.19 -3.72 22.92
CA GLY A 87 -5.48 -4.81 23.62
C GLY A 87 -5.01 -5.92 22.68
N GLN A 88 -5.84 -6.32 21.71
CA GLN A 88 -5.45 -7.28 20.68
C GLN A 88 -4.34 -6.73 19.76
N LEU A 89 -4.39 -5.44 19.43
CA LEU A 89 -3.36 -4.78 18.64
C LEU A 89 -2.00 -4.83 19.36
N ILE A 90 -1.96 -4.46 20.64
CA ILE A 90 -0.72 -4.47 21.44
C ILE A 90 -0.13 -5.88 21.49
N GLU A 91 -0.94 -6.90 21.80
CA GLU A 91 -0.48 -8.30 21.82
C GLU A 91 0.12 -8.74 20.47
N ARG A 92 -0.50 -8.33 19.35
CA ARG A 92 0.01 -8.61 18.00
C ARG A 92 1.31 -7.88 17.71
N LEU A 93 1.45 -6.63 18.15
CA LEU A 93 2.67 -5.84 17.97
C LEU A 93 3.84 -6.46 18.76
N ASP A 94 3.61 -6.88 20.01
CA ASP A 94 4.62 -7.55 20.82
C ASP A 94 5.08 -8.87 20.17
N ALA A 95 4.15 -9.64 19.60
CA ALA A 95 4.45 -10.88 18.90
C ALA A 95 5.27 -10.70 17.60
N LEU A 96 5.29 -9.49 17.01
CA LEU A 96 6.11 -9.22 15.83
C LEU A 96 7.61 -9.16 16.14
N ALA A 97 8.00 -9.09 17.42
CA ALA A 97 9.39 -9.09 17.88
C ALA A 97 10.28 -8.20 16.99
N LEU A 98 9.82 -6.96 16.75
CA LEU A 98 10.56 -5.99 15.95
C LEU A 98 11.91 -5.73 16.65
N PRO A 99 13.05 -5.94 15.95
CA PRO A 99 14.37 -5.77 16.54
C PRO A 99 14.68 -4.32 16.91
#